data_AF-A0A3C1Q181-F1
#
_entry.id   AF-A0A3C1Q181-F1
#
_cell.length_a   1.000
_cell.length_b   1.000
_cell.length_c   1.000
_cell.angle_alpha   90.00
_cell.angle_beta   90.00
_cell.angle_gamma   90.00
#
_symmetry.space_group_name_H-M   'P 1'
#
loop_
_entity.id
_entity.type
_entity.pdbx_description
1 polymer ?
#
loop_
_entity_poly.entity_id
_entity_poly.type
_entity_poly.pdbx_seq_one_letter_code
_entity_poly.pdbx_strand_id
1 'polypeptide(L)'
;MRNPMKIVKLLASIAYLLPVASTFAEDQWSQFRGPGGNGHSQSTALPLEWDDRNIVWKTPIHDRGWSSPVIWNDQVWMTTATK
;
A
#
# COMPACT_ATOMS: atom_id res chain seq x y z
N MET A 1 26.93 40.31 19.73
CA MET A 1 25.78 40.40 18.80
C MET A 1 25.78 39.16 17.89
N ARG A 2 24.76 38.29 17.97
CA ARG A 2 24.66 37.10 17.11
C ARG A 2 24.18 37.54 15.71
N ASN A 3 24.91 37.16 14.66
CA ASN A 3 24.65 37.59 13.30
C ASN A 3 23.43 36.83 12.72
N PRO A 4 22.29 37.51 12.48
CA PRO A 4 21.03 36.87 12.07
C PRO A 4 21.15 36.10 10.75
N MET A 5 22.09 36.50 9.87
CA MET A 5 22.32 35.81 8.60
C MET A 5 22.87 34.39 8.75
N LYS A 6 23.59 34.09 9.84
CA LYS A 6 24.08 32.72 10.11
C LYS A 6 22.93 31.79 10.48
N ILE A 7 21.92 32.30 11.19
CA ILE A 7 20.73 31.56 11.61
C ILE A 7 19.85 31.25 10.39
N VAL A 8 19.62 32.24 9.52
CA VAL A 8 18.84 32.03 8.29
C VAL A 8 19.50 31.01 7.36
N LYS A 9 20.83 31.08 7.19
CA LYS A 9 21.57 30.10 6.38
C LYS A 9 21.53 28.69 6.98
N LEU A 10 21.68 28.56 8.30
CA LEU A 10 21.59 27.27 8.99
C LEU A 10 20.19 26.64 8.87
N LEU A 11 19.13 27.44 8.99
CA LEU A 11 17.75 26.96 8.81
C LEU A 11 17.49 26.53 7.37
N ALA A 12 18.02 27.25 6.38
CA ALA A 12 17.94 26.85 4.97
C ALA A 12 18.72 25.56 4.68
N SER A 13 19.88 25.35 5.30
CA SER A 13 20.66 24.11 5.20
C SER A 13 19.92 22.91 5.79
N ILE A 14 19.22 23.08 6.91
CA ILE A 14 18.43 22.01 7.55
C ILE A 14 17.23 21.62 6.69
N ALA A 15 16.54 22.59 6.08
CA ALA A 15 15.43 22.34 5.17
C ALA A 15 15.84 21.57 3.91
N TYR A 16 17.09 21.76 3.43
CA TYR A 16 17.63 21.05 2.27
C TYR A 16 18.04 19.60 2.57
N LEU A 17 18.29 19.27 3.85
CA LEU A 17 18.75 17.94 4.28
C LEU A 17 17.62 17.00 4.72
N LEU A 18 16.36 17.44 4.71
CA LEU A 18 15.23 16.56 4.96
C LEU A 18 14.94 15.75 3.69
N PRO A 19 15.22 14.43 3.65
CA PRO A 19 14.68 13.62 2.58
C PRO A 19 13.18 13.63 2.76
N VAL A 20 12.45 14.14 1.76
CA VAL A 20 11.02 13.84 1.63
C VAL A 20 10.97 12.36 1.34
N ALA A 21 10.80 11.56 2.40
CA ALA A 21 10.42 10.17 2.24
C ALA A 21 9.00 10.19 1.67
N SER A 22 8.91 10.19 0.34
CA SER A 22 7.69 9.83 -0.35
C SER A 22 7.41 8.39 0.02
N THR A 23 6.63 8.17 1.07
CA THR A 23 5.96 6.90 1.26
C THR A 23 5.00 6.81 0.08
N PHE A 24 5.43 6.16 -1.00
CA PHE A 24 4.49 5.50 -1.89
C PHE A 24 3.81 4.47 -1.00
N ALA A 25 2.74 4.87 -0.32
CA ALA A 25 1.77 3.89 0.12
C ALA A 25 1.33 3.25 -1.19
N GLU A 26 1.86 2.06 -1.48
CA GLU A 26 1.14 1.15 -2.35
C GLU A 26 -0.32 1.12 -1.89
N ASP A 27 -1.24 0.89 -2.81
CA ASP A 27 -2.69 0.90 -2.54
C ASP A 27 -3.04 -0.31 -1.65
N GLN A 28 -2.60 -0.25 -0.38
CA GLN A 28 -2.66 -1.32 0.60
C GLN A 28 -4.12 -1.56 0.95
N TRP A 29 -4.55 -2.82 0.97
CA TRP A 29 -5.91 -3.17 1.30
C TRP A 29 -5.97 -3.69 2.74
N SER A 30 -5.78 -2.80 3.71
CA SER A 30 -5.57 -3.18 5.12
C SER A 30 -6.83 -3.57 5.90
N GLN A 31 -8.02 -3.35 5.34
CA GLN A 31 -9.28 -3.51 6.04
C GLN A 31 -10.42 -3.96 5.11
N PHE A 32 -11.54 -4.34 5.70
CA PHE A 32 -12.76 -4.63 4.94
C PHE A 32 -13.13 -3.43 4.07
N ARG A 33 -13.32 -3.68 2.77
CA ARG A 33 -13.59 -2.65 1.74
C ARG A 33 -12.45 -1.64 1.51
N GLY A 34 -11.21 -1.95 1.90
CA GLY A 34 -10.02 -1.20 1.54
C GLY A 34 -9.85 0.12 2.32
N PRO A 35 -8.82 0.93 1.99
CA PRO A 35 -8.45 2.15 2.71
C PRO A 35 -9.60 3.15 2.91
N GLY A 36 -10.44 3.29 1.88
CA GLY A 36 -11.60 4.19 1.90
C GLY A 36 -12.87 3.56 2.49
N GLY A 37 -12.86 2.28 2.85
CA GLY A 37 -14.04 1.56 3.36
C GLY A 37 -15.19 1.43 2.35
N ASN A 38 -14.95 1.77 1.08
CA ASN A 38 -15.97 1.83 0.02
C ASN A 38 -15.85 0.69 -1.01
N GLY A 39 -14.77 -0.09 -0.98
CA GLY A 39 -14.56 -1.23 -1.88
C GLY A 39 -14.06 -0.82 -3.27
N HIS A 40 -13.53 0.38 -3.44
CA HIS A 40 -12.98 0.86 -4.71
C HIS A 40 -11.45 0.86 -4.68
N SER A 41 -10.82 0.36 -5.75
CA SER A 41 -9.38 0.50 -6.03
C SER A 41 -9.15 1.61 -7.05
N GLN A 42 -7.97 2.24 -7.02
CA GLN A 42 -7.53 3.17 -8.07
C GLN A 42 -6.87 2.46 -9.27
N SER A 43 -6.77 1.12 -9.24
CA SER A 43 -6.17 0.33 -10.31
C SER A 43 -6.90 0.53 -11.64
N THR A 44 -6.15 0.69 -12.72
CA THR A 44 -6.66 0.85 -14.08
C THR A 44 -6.09 -0.21 -15.01
N ALA A 45 -6.66 -0.35 -16.21
CA ALA A 45 -6.23 -1.33 -17.22
C ALA A 45 -6.21 -2.80 -16.72
N LEU A 46 -7.13 -3.14 -15.82
CA LEU A 46 -7.30 -4.51 -15.34
C LEU A 46 -7.85 -5.41 -16.45
N PRO A 47 -7.42 -6.69 -16.52
CA PRO A 47 -7.95 -7.64 -17.48
C PRO A 47 -9.45 -7.85 -17.26
N LEU A 48 -10.21 -7.90 -18.36
CA LEU A 48 -11.65 -8.18 -18.34
C LEU A 48 -11.97 -9.66 -18.48
N GLU A 49 -10.99 -10.47 -18.89
CA GLU A 49 -11.10 -11.92 -19.04
C GLU A 49 -10.17 -12.62 -18.05
N TRP A 50 -10.66 -13.69 -17.42
CA TRP A 50 -9.91 -14.46 -16.42
C TRP A 50 -9.58 -15.84 -16.97
N ASP A 51 -8.34 -16.01 -17.43
CA ASP A 51 -7.79 -17.27 -17.89
C ASP A 51 -6.33 -17.42 -17.43
N ASP A 52 -5.70 -18.56 -17.76
CA ASP A 52 -4.30 -18.83 -17.39
C ASP A 52 -3.29 -17.85 -18.04
N ARG A 53 -3.70 -17.00 -18.99
CA ARG A 53 -2.84 -15.95 -19.58
C ARG A 53 -2.85 -14.67 -18.74
N ASN A 54 -3.98 -14.36 -18.09
CA ASN A 54 -4.15 -13.16 -17.27
C ASN A 54 -3.96 -13.42 -15.77
N ILE A 55 -3.92 -14.68 -15.33
CA ILE A 55 -3.67 -15.06 -13.93
C ILE A 55 -2.16 -15.18 -13.70
N VAL A 56 -1.60 -14.29 -12.87
CA VAL A 56 -0.17 -14.30 -12.52
C VAL A 56 0.20 -15.52 -11.67
N TRP A 57 -0.65 -15.88 -10.72
CA TRP A 57 -0.44 -17.03 -9.84
C TRP A 57 -1.75 -17.51 -9.22
N LYS A 58 -1.76 -18.77 -8.78
CA LYS A 58 -2.81 -19.39 -7.98
C LYS A 58 -2.18 -20.35 -6.99
N THR A 59 -2.75 -20.45 -5.80
CA THR A 59 -2.29 -21.38 -4.76
C THR A 59 -3.49 -22.05 -4.10
N PRO A 60 -3.45 -23.37 -3.81
CA PRO A 60 -4.48 -24.00 -3.00
C PRO A 60 -4.47 -23.42 -1.57
N ILE A 61 -5.65 -23.25 -0.99
CA ILE A 61 -5.81 -22.92 0.44
C ILE A 61 -6.40 -24.13 1.16
N HIS A 62 -6.13 -24.24 2.46
CA HIS A 62 -6.83 -25.18 3.32
C HIS A 62 -8.21 -24.62 3.70
N ASP A 63 -9.14 -25.53 4.01
CA ASP A 63 -10.51 -25.22 4.42
C ASP A 63 -11.23 -24.22 3.50
N ARG A 64 -12.04 -23.31 4.06
CA ARG A 64 -12.81 -22.29 3.30
C ARG A 64 -12.41 -20.88 3.70
N GLY A 65 -12.06 -20.04 2.73
CA GLY A 65 -11.80 -18.61 2.92
C GLY A 65 -13.02 -17.76 2.56
N TRP A 66 -13.69 -17.18 3.57
CA TRP A 66 -14.85 -16.29 3.39
C TRP A 66 -14.54 -14.82 3.70
N SER A 67 -13.36 -14.56 4.28
CA SER A 67 -12.91 -13.20 4.59
C SER A 67 -12.54 -12.43 3.33
N SER A 68 -12.65 -11.10 3.38
CA SER A 68 -11.90 -10.27 2.44
C SER A 68 -10.40 -10.39 2.74
N PRO A 69 -9.54 -10.65 1.74
CA PRO A 69 -8.11 -10.68 1.95
C PRO A 69 -7.58 -9.29 2.32
N VAL A 70 -6.49 -9.27 3.08
CA VAL A 70 -5.70 -8.07 3.36
C VAL A 70 -4.47 -8.08 2.47
N ILE A 71 -4.23 -6.98 1.77
CA ILE A 71 -3.02 -6.79 0.96
C ILE A 71 -2.15 -5.74 1.65
N TRP A 72 -0.91 -6.11 1.96
CA TRP A 72 0.04 -5.20 2.60
C TRP A 72 1.43 -5.40 2.00
N ASN A 73 1.88 -4.43 1.22
CA ASN A 73 3.06 -4.57 0.35
C ASN A 73 2.92 -5.81 -0.54
N ASP A 74 3.99 -6.61 -0.68
CA ASP A 74 4.03 -7.85 -1.46
C ASP A 74 3.34 -9.07 -0.80
N GLN A 75 2.48 -8.85 0.21
CA GLN A 75 1.87 -9.93 0.98
C GLN A 75 0.35 -9.91 0.89
N VAL A 76 -0.22 -11.12 0.77
CA VAL A 76 -1.66 -11.37 0.84
C VAL A 76 -1.96 -12.20 2.09
N TRP A 77 -2.77 -11.66 2.98
CA TRP A 77 -3.21 -12.30 4.22
C TRP A 77 -4.68 -12.67 4.10
N MET A 78 -5.03 -13.89 4.49
CA MET A 78 -6.40 -14.38 4.44
C MET A 78 -6.64 -15.39 5.57
N THR A 79 -7.84 -15.37 6.15
CA THR A 79 -8.26 -16.37 7.12
C THR A 79 -9.08 -17.46 6.46
N THR A 80 -9.00 -18.65 7.02
CA THR A 80 -9.70 -19.86 6.59
C THR A 80 -10.44 -20.46 7.78
N ALA A 81 -11.52 -21.19 7.52
CA ALA A 81 -12.28 -21.88 8.55
C ALA A 81 -12.88 -23.19 8.03
N THR A 82 -12.89 -24.20 8.89
CA THR A 82 -13.67 -25.44 8.77
C THR A 82 -14.78 -25.46 9.81
N LYS A 83 -15.80 -26.30 9.60
CA LYS A 83 -16.89 -26.53 10.57
C LYS A 83 -16.40 -27.25 11.82
#